data_AF-A0AAW1N0F0-F1
#
_entry.id   AF-A0AAW1N0F0-F1
#
_cell.length_a   1.000
_cell.length_b   1.000
_cell.length_c   1.000
_cell.angle_alpha   90.00
_cell.angle_beta   90.00
_cell.angle_gamma   90.00
#
_symmetry.space_group_name_H-M   'P 1'
#
loop_
_entity.id
_entity.type
_entity.pdbx_description
1 polymer ?
#
loop_
_entity_poly.entity_id
_entity_poly.type
_entity_poly.pdbx_seq_one_letter_code
_entity_poly.pdbx_strand_id
1 'polypeptide(L)'
;MTIEELWQKIKTLKLFYHTLKKLRKQKKVKTVSIKNKAGAILTKPKDVLDRWREYFEELQDEEIANTSSSENETEKNDEREAQEHAANITEEEFTEALKKIKNGKSPGHDKITAD
;
A
#
# COMPACT_ATOMS: atom_id res chain seq x y z
N MET A 1 25.19 -31.29 -45.22
CA MET A 1 24.21 -30.49 -44.47
C MET A 1 23.41 -29.68 -45.48
N THR A 2 22.12 -29.95 -45.60
CA THR A 2 21.25 -29.35 -46.64
C THR A 2 20.63 -28.03 -46.18
N ILE A 3 20.12 -27.24 -47.14
CA ILE A 3 19.45 -25.97 -46.86
C ILE A 3 18.20 -26.19 -45.99
N GLU A 4 17.47 -27.28 -46.21
CA GLU A 4 16.36 -27.71 -45.36
C GLU A 4 16.77 -27.94 -43.90
N GLU A 5 17.91 -28.60 -43.66
CA GLU A 5 18.40 -28.84 -42.30
C GLU A 5 18.77 -27.54 -41.57
N LEU A 6 19.34 -26.57 -42.29
CA LEU A 6 19.63 -25.24 -41.76
C LEU A 6 18.36 -24.47 -41.41
N TRP A 7 17.34 -24.52 -42.29
CA TRP A 7 16.05 -23.91 -42.03
C TRP A 7 15.34 -24.51 -40.83
N GLN A 8 15.40 -25.84 -40.67
CA GLN A 8 14.85 -26.51 -39.49
C GLN A 8 15.58 -26.07 -38.21
N LYS A 9 16.91 -26.02 -38.22
CA LYS A 9 17.70 -25.53 -37.06
C LYS A 9 17.36 -24.09 -36.67
N ILE A 10 17.19 -23.20 -37.64
CA ILE A 10 16.78 -21.80 -37.37
C ILE A 10 15.37 -21.76 -36.78
N LYS A 11 14.44 -22.56 -37.30
CA LYS A 11 13.06 -22.64 -36.81
C LYS A 11 13.01 -23.15 -35.37
N THR A 12 13.75 -24.21 -35.04
CA THR A 12 13.81 -24.76 -33.68
C THR A 12 14.44 -23.78 -32.71
N LEU A 13 15.49 -23.07 -33.12
CA LEU A 13 16.14 -22.05 -32.28
C LEU A 13 15.19 -20.87 -31.99
N LYS A 14 14.48 -20.39 -33.00
CA LYS A 14 13.46 -19.34 -32.83
C LYS A 14 12.34 -19.79 -31.88
N LEU A 15 11.88 -21.03 -32.02
CA LEU A 15 10.86 -21.60 -31.15
C LEU A 15 11.35 -21.69 -29.71
N PHE A 16 12.59 -22.13 -29.49
CA PHE A 16 13.23 -22.22 -28.19
C PHE A 16 13.30 -20.86 -27.47
N TYR A 17 13.80 -19.82 -28.14
CA TYR A 17 13.84 -18.47 -27.56
C TYR A 17 12.45 -17.89 -27.32
N HIS A 18 11.49 -18.19 -28.19
CA HIS A 18 10.09 -17.79 -27.98
C HIS A 18 9.48 -18.45 -26.75
N THR A 19 9.73 -19.74 -26.55
CA THR A 19 9.27 -20.47 -25.36
C THR A 19 9.91 -19.93 -24.08
N LEU A 20 11.22 -19.66 -24.08
CA LEU A 20 11.92 -19.06 -22.94
C LEU A 20 11.38 -17.65 -22.63
N LYS A 21 11.13 -16.84 -23.66
CA LYS A 21 10.56 -15.50 -23.51
C LYS A 21 9.16 -15.54 -22.91
N LYS A 22 8.33 -16.50 -23.32
CA LYS A 22 6.99 -16.73 -22.73
C LYS A 22 7.09 -17.19 -21.27
N LEU A 23 7.99 -18.12 -20.97
CA LEU A 23 8.21 -18.62 -19.60
C LEU A 23 8.66 -17.50 -18.66
N ARG A 24 9.61 -16.66 -19.09
CA ARG A 24 10.06 -15.48 -18.32
C ARG A 24 8.96 -14.43 -18.11
N LYS A 25 7.95 -14.40 -18.99
CA LYS A 25 6.82 -13.46 -18.91
C LYS A 25 5.70 -13.98 -18.00
N GLN A 26 5.73 -15.25 -17.58
CA GLN A 26 4.79 -15.73 -16.56
C GLN A 26 5.02 -14.93 -15.28
N LYS A 27 3.92 -14.39 -14.73
CA LYS A 27 3.88 -13.43 -13.61
C LYS A 27 4.87 -13.85 -12.53
N LYS A 28 5.84 -12.98 -12.23
CA LYS A 28 6.51 -13.00 -10.93
C LYS A 28 5.40 -12.92 -9.89
N VAL A 29 5.17 -14.00 -9.14
CA VAL A 29 4.41 -13.91 -7.90
C VAL A 29 5.08 -12.78 -7.14
N LYS A 30 4.34 -11.71 -6.84
CA LYS A 30 4.87 -10.62 -6.01
C LYS A 30 5.03 -11.21 -4.63
N THR A 31 6.16 -11.87 -4.38
CA THR A 31 6.54 -12.29 -3.03
C THR A 31 6.67 -11.00 -2.23
N VAL A 32 5.76 -10.79 -1.30
CA VAL A 32 5.84 -9.67 -0.36
C VAL A 32 7.13 -9.88 0.41
N SER A 33 8.09 -8.98 0.19
CA SER A 33 9.40 -9.03 0.83
C SER A 33 9.59 -7.73 1.59
N ILE A 34 9.89 -7.83 2.88
CA ILE A 34 10.01 -6.69 3.79
C ILE A 34 11.37 -6.77 4.48
N LYS A 35 11.98 -5.62 4.80
CA LYS A 35 13.24 -5.59 5.55
C LYS A 35 12.96 -5.61 7.06
N ASN A 36 13.72 -6.40 7.79
CA ASN A 36 13.78 -6.29 9.24
C ASN A 36 14.61 -5.05 9.66
N LYS A 37 14.69 -4.76 10.95
CA LYS A 37 15.45 -3.61 11.49
C LYS A 37 16.95 -3.64 11.12
N ALA A 38 17.53 -4.84 11.01
CA ALA A 38 18.92 -5.03 10.58
C ALA A 38 19.10 -4.95 9.04
N GLY A 39 18.05 -4.67 8.28
CA GLY A 39 18.08 -4.56 6.82
C GLY A 39 18.00 -5.89 6.05
N ALA A 40 17.86 -7.03 6.74
CA ALA A 40 17.72 -8.33 6.11
C ALA A 40 16.31 -8.53 5.52
N ILE A 41 16.22 -9.21 4.38
CA ILE A 41 14.96 -9.41 3.65
C ILE A 41 14.20 -10.61 4.20
N LEU A 42 12.99 -10.36 4.69
CA LEU A 42 12.02 -11.35 5.13
C LEU A 42 11.06 -11.69 3.97
N THR A 43 10.87 -12.98 3.73
CA THR A 43 9.98 -13.51 2.67
C THR A 43 8.98 -14.53 3.18
N LYS A 44 9.17 -15.06 4.40
CA LYS A 44 8.23 -15.98 5.03
C LYS A 44 7.01 -15.20 5.54
N PRO A 45 5.78 -15.68 5.32
CA PRO A 45 4.57 -14.97 5.74
C PRO A 45 4.52 -14.63 7.23
N LYS A 46 4.98 -15.55 8.10
CA LYS A 46 5.01 -15.33 9.56
C LYS A 46 5.95 -14.19 9.92
N ASP A 47 7.22 -14.29 9.49
CA ASP A 47 8.24 -13.26 9.75
C ASP A 47 7.81 -11.88 9.22
N VAL A 48 7.11 -11.84 8.07
CA VAL A 48 6.54 -10.61 7.51
C VAL A 48 5.45 -10.03 8.43
N LEU A 49 4.53 -10.85 8.93
CA LEU A 49 3.46 -10.42 9.83
C LEU A 49 4.01 -9.97 11.19
N ASP A 50 4.97 -10.69 11.73
CA ASP A 50 5.62 -10.36 13.01
C ASP A 50 6.36 -9.02 12.89
N ARG A 51 7.09 -8.80 11.78
CA ARG A 51 7.74 -7.51 11.54
C ARG A 51 6.74 -6.36 11.38
N TRP A 52 5.57 -6.61 10.78
CA TRP A 52 4.48 -5.64 10.71
C TRP A 52 3.93 -5.29 12.09
N ARG A 53 3.74 -6.29 12.96
CA ARG A 53 3.30 -6.09 14.33
C ARG A 53 4.28 -5.22 15.10
N GLU A 54 5.56 -5.59 15.11
CA GLU A 54 6.63 -4.81 15.77
C GLU A 54 6.63 -3.35 15.32
N TYR A 55 6.51 -3.11 14.01
CA TYR A 55 6.47 -1.75 13.46
C TYR A 55 5.28 -0.93 13.99
N PHE A 56 4.10 -1.53 14.09
CA PHE A 56 2.91 -0.85 14.58
C PHE A 56 2.91 -0.63 16.10
N GLU A 57 3.56 -1.52 16.85
CA GLU A 57 3.76 -1.34 18.30
C GLU A 57 4.73 -0.16 18.54
N GLU A 58 5.87 -0.12 17.84
CA GLU A 58 6.82 1.01 17.93
C GLU A 58 6.18 2.36 17.59
N LEU A 59 5.37 2.41 16.53
CA LEU A 59 4.67 3.65 16.15
C LEU A 59 3.71 4.14 17.24
N GLN A 60 2.98 3.22 17.88
CA GLN A 60 2.06 3.58 18.96
C GLN A 60 2.81 4.01 20.22
N ASP A 61 3.90 3.34 20.55
CA ASP A 61 4.72 3.71 21.71
C ASP A 61 5.38 5.09 21.52
N GLU A 62 5.82 5.42 20.29
CA GLU A 62 6.32 6.75 19.95
C GLU A 62 5.23 7.83 20.03
N GLU A 63 4.02 7.55 19.54
CA GLU A 63 2.88 8.47 19.64
C GLU A 63 2.49 8.72 21.10
N ILE A 64 2.33 7.66 21.91
CA ILE A 64 2.00 7.76 23.34
C ILE A 64 3.09 8.52 24.12
N ALA A 65 4.38 8.28 23.82
CA ALA A 65 5.48 9.00 24.46
C ALA A 65 5.51 10.49 24.09
N ASN A 66 5.16 10.83 22.85
CA ASN A 66 5.07 12.23 22.41
C ASN A 66 3.83 12.94 23.00
N THR A 67 2.71 12.23 23.16
CA THR A 67 1.49 12.78 23.76
C THR A 67 1.63 12.95 25.28
N SER A 68 2.28 12.01 25.99
CA SER A 68 2.55 12.10 27.44
C SER A 68 3.41 13.31 27.85
N SER A 69 4.27 13.83 26.95
CA SER A 69 5.02 15.07 27.20
C SER A 69 4.21 16.34 26.93
N SER A 70 2.99 16.21 26.38
CA SER A 70 2.08 17.30 26.00
C SER A 70 0.66 17.12 26.54
N GLU A 71 0.45 16.25 27.53
CA GLU A 71 -0.90 15.86 28.01
C GLU A 71 -1.34 16.56 29.30
N ASN A 72 -0.87 17.79 29.55
CA ASN A 72 -1.44 18.62 30.61
C ASN A 72 -2.29 19.80 30.09
N GLU A 73 -2.43 20.02 28.77
CA GLU A 73 -3.14 21.21 28.29
C GLU A 73 -4.11 21.01 27.11
N THR A 74 -4.23 19.85 26.48
CA THR A 74 -5.02 19.72 25.22
C THR A 74 -6.33 18.97 25.31
N GLU A 75 -6.65 18.21 26.37
CA GLU A 75 -7.94 17.49 26.45
C GLU A 75 -9.14 18.37 26.81
N LYS A 76 -8.95 19.68 27.08
CA LYS A 76 -10.05 20.61 27.40
C LYS A 76 -10.38 21.64 26.32
N ASN A 77 -9.63 21.68 25.22
CA ASN A 77 -9.84 22.70 24.17
C ASN A 77 -10.64 22.20 22.95
N ASP A 78 -10.70 20.89 22.71
CA ASP A 78 -11.39 20.37 21.51
C ASP A 78 -12.91 20.56 21.54
N GLU A 79 -13.55 20.56 22.71
CA GLU A 79 -15.00 20.81 22.79
C GLU A 79 -15.36 22.29 22.58
N ARG A 80 -14.45 23.23 22.84
CA ARG A 80 -14.68 24.67 22.66
C ARG A 80 -14.35 25.14 21.25
N GLU A 81 -13.33 24.57 20.62
CA GLU A 81 -12.93 24.90 19.25
C GLU A 81 -13.86 24.26 18.20
N ALA A 82 -14.45 23.09 18.49
CA ALA A 82 -15.47 22.48 17.62
C ALA A 82 -16.75 23.33 17.48
N GLN A 83 -17.03 24.20 18.46
CA GLN A 83 -18.24 25.01 18.47
C GLN A 83 -18.09 26.34 17.70
N GLU A 84 -16.85 26.85 17.54
CA GLU A 84 -16.57 28.04 16.72
C GLU A 84 -16.48 27.73 15.21
N HIS A 85 -16.20 26.48 14.83
CA HIS A 85 -16.13 26.04 13.44
C HIS A 85 -17.40 25.38 12.90
N ALA A 86 -18.52 25.47 13.62
CA ALA A 86 -19.83 25.08 13.10
C ALA A 86 -20.38 26.10 12.08
N ALA A 87 -19.54 26.57 11.16
CA ALA A 87 -20.02 27.16 9.92
C ALA A 87 -20.89 26.10 9.25
N ASN A 88 -22.14 26.47 8.92
CA ASN A 88 -23.04 25.56 8.23
C ASN A 88 -22.36 25.10 6.94
N ILE A 89 -22.01 23.81 6.87
CA ILE A 89 -21.42 23.21 5.68
C ILE A 89 -22.41 23.43 4.53
N THR A 90 -21.95 24.10 3.48
CA THR A 90 -22.78 24.34 2.30
C THR A 90 -22.81 23.09 1.41
N GLU A 91 -23.88 22.93 0.64
CA GLU A 91 -23.97 21.82 -0.33
C GLU A 91 -22.84 21.88 -1.36
N GLU A 92 -22.41 23.09 -1.74
CA GLU A 92 -21.29 23.29 -2.66
C GLU A 92 -19.98 22.74 -2.09
N GLU A 93 -19.63 23.12 -0.85
CA GLU A 93 -18.44 22.59 -0.16
C GLU A 93 -18.48 21.07 -0.01
N PHE A 94 -19.65 20.51 0.31
CA PHE A 94 -19.84 19.06 0.42
C PHE A 94 -19.56 18.36 -0.92
N THR A 95 -20.11 18.87 -2.03
CA THR A 95 -19.87 18.29 -3.35
C THR A 95 -18.42 18.42 -3.80
N GLU A 96 -17.72 19.51 -3.46
CA GLU A 96 -16.30 19.65 -3.72
C GLU A 96 -15.45 18.68 -2.90
N ALA A 97 -15.80 18.46 -1.64
CA ALA A 97 -15.12 17.51 -0.77
C ALA A 97 -15.28 16.08 -1.31
N LEU A 98 -16.49 15.71 -1.75
CA LEU A 98 -16.74 14.42 -2.40
C LEU A 98 -15.86 14.21 -3.63
N LYS A 99 -15.70 15.23 -4.50
CA LYS A 99 -14.81 15.16 -5.67
C LYS A 99 -13.33 14.96 -5.31
N LYS A 100 -12.92 15.36 -4.10
CA LYS A 100 -11.54 15.22 -3.61
C LYS A 100 -11.26 13.85 -2.98
N ILE A 101 -12.29 13.02 -2.76
CA ILE A 101 -12.10 11.68 -2.19
C ILE A 101 -11.39 10.78 -3.22
N LYS A 102 -10.36 10.07 -2.77
CA LYS A 102 -9.59 9.14 -3.61
C LYS A 102 -10.35 7.82 -3.77
N ASN A 103 -10.53 7.36 -5.01
CA ASN A 103 -11.13 6.06 -5.30
C ASN A 103 -10.30 4.92 -4.70
N GLY A 104 -10.99 3.87 -4.25
CA GLY A 104 -10.37 2.68 -3.65
C GLY A 104 -10.02 2.80 -2.17
N LYS A 105 -10.43 3.87 -1.49
CA LYS A 105 -10.46 3.92 -0.02
C LYS A 105 -11.69 3.17 0.51
N SER A 106 -11.54 2.48 1.63
CA SER A 106 -12.67 1.88 2.36
C SER A 106 -13.60 2.99 2.88
N PRO A 107 -14.93 2.77 2.86
CA PRO A 107 -15.88 3.72 3.43
C PRO A 107 -15.64 3.87 4.93
N GLY A 108 -15.73 5.11 5.43
CA GLY A 108 -15.68 5.38 6.87
C GLY A 108 -16.96 4.94 7.59
N HIS A 109 -17.10 5.33 8.87
CA HIS A 109 -18.32 5.09 9.65
C HIS A 109 -19.59 5.59 8.93
N ASP A 110 -19.47 6.70 8.22
CA ASP A 110 -20.54 7.37 7.48
C ASP A 110 -20.92 6.66 6.17
N LYS A 111 -20.18 5.59 5.80
CA LYS A 111 -20.39 4.75 4.61
C LYS A 111 -20.29 5.49 3.26
N ILE A 112 -19.83 6.73 3.25
CA ILE A 112 -19.58 7.51 2.04
C ILE A 112 -18.36 6.94 1.31
N THR A 113 -18.49 6.73 0.01
CA THR A 113 -17.42 6.22 -0.88
C THR A 113 -17.18 7.22 -1.99
N ALA A 114 -15.95 7.26 -2.54
CA ALA A 114 -15.74 7.90 -3.84
C ALA A 114 -16.34 7.00 -4.93
N ASP A 115 -17.37 7.49 -5.61
CA ASP A 115 -17.89 6.87 -6.84
C ASP A 115 -16.79 6.76 -7.92
#